data_AF-A0A535XCN7-F1
#
_entry.id   AF-A0A535XCN7-F1
#
_cell.length_a   1.000
_cell.length_b   1.000
_cell.length_c   1.000
_cell.angle_alpha   90.00
_cell.angle_beta   90.00
_cell.angle_gamma   90.00
#
_symmetry.space_group_name_H-M   'P 1'
#
loop_
_entity.id
_entity.type
_entity.pdbx_description
1 polymer ?
#
loop_
_entity_poly.entity_id
_entity_poly.type
_entity_poly.pdbx_seq_one_letter_code
_entity_poly.pdbx_strand_id
1 'polypeptide(L)'
;MPPYVRRTRGLVSNSRVHSAPGRRMEALGPFLGTWTVMMAAMMLPSATPMILLHRLGADGRVRAQLWSAAFVAGYLVVWASVGIVVWGAGLAAGAIVIPEQRAVAVAAILLLAGVYQFSPLKSTCLRACRTPADFLLTHWHRGLSGQLRLGVEHGLYCLGCCWALMALFVGVGAMSLVWAAGIAVVVLIEKVLPEGVVFGRITGGLLVVAAAIVLAFPDLAMSVGGSM
;
A
#
# COMPACT_ATOMS: atom_id res chain seq x y z
N MET A 1 47.28 -43.66 -29.99
CA MET A 1 46.62 -44.95 -29.63
C MET A 1 47.57 -45.70 -28.70
N PRO A 2 47.17 -46.34 -27.58
CA PRO A 2 45.84 -46.77 -27.10
C PRO A 2 45.59 -46.38 -25.58
N PRO A 3 44.85 -47.11 -24.71
CA PRO A 3 43.48 -46.74 -24.30
C PRO A 3 43.14 -46.79 -22.77
N TYR A 4 41.90 -46.37 -22.45
CA TYR A 4 40.98 -46.82 -21.36
C TYR A 4 41.39 -46.71 -19.87
N VAL A 5 40.57 -46.01 -19.05
CA VAL A 5 39.87 -46.55 -17.85
C VAL A 5 38.68 -45.63 -17.46
N ARG A 6 37.55 -46.29 -17.21
CA ARG A 6 36.23 -45.84 -16.73
C ARG A 6 36.28 -45.40 -15.25
N ARG A 7 35.64 -44.28 -14.86
CA ARG A 7 35.23 -44.09 -13.45
C ARG A 7 33.90 -43.33 -13.32
N THR A 8 32.89 -44.06 -12.88
CA THR A 8 31.62 -43.59 -12.30
C THR A 8 31.84 -42.91 -10.95
N ARG A 9 31.22 -41.75 -10.72
CA ARG A 9 30.50 -41.36 -9.47
C ARG A 9 30.29 -39.86 -9.38
N GLY A 10 29.09 -39.49 -8.95
CA GLY A 10 28.91 -38.43 -7.98
C GLY A 10 28.33 -37.13 -8.52
N LEU A 11 27.01 -37.04 -8.47
CA LEU A 11 26.30 -36.00 -7.72
C LEU A 11 27.20 -34.86 -7.23
N VAL A 12 27.17 -33.71 -7.90
CA VAL A 12 26.64 -32.48 -7.31
C VAL A 12 26.07 -31.66 -8.47
N SER A 13 24.78 -31.82 -8.75
CA SER A 13 24.00 -30.75 -9.35
C SER A 13 24.08 -29.58 -8.38
N ASN A 14 25.08 -28.72 -8.53
CA ASN A 14 25.18 -27.48 -7.78
C ASN A 14 24.20 -26.51 -8.43
N SER A 15 22.91 -26.85 -8.32
CA SER A 15 21.78 -25.94 -8.44
C SER A 15 21.83 -25.00 -7.25
N ARG A 16 22.93 -24.24 -7.13
CA ARG A 16 22.89 -22.97 -6.42
C ARG A 16 22.03 -22.08 -7.29
N VAL A 17 20.73 -22.22 -7.05
CA VAL A 17 19.67 -21.28 -7.37
C VAL A 17 20.06 -19.95 -6.72
N HIS A 18 21.04 -19.27 -7.31
CA HIS A 18 21.10 -17.83 -7.28
C HIS A 18 19.94 -17.39 -8.17
N SER A 19 18.73 -17.46 -7.61
CA SER A 19 17.65 -16.61 -8.11
C SER A 19 18.24 -15.21 -8.10
N ALA A 20 18.48 -14.63 -9.27
CA ALA A 20 18.74 -13.21 -9.40
C ALA A 20 17.70 -12.50 -8.50
N PRO A 21 18.10 -11.56 -7.63
CA PRO A 21 17.19 -10.91 -6.69
C PRO A 21 15.89 -10.41 -7.34
N GLY A 22 15.95 -9.97 -8.60
CA GLY A 22 14.79 -9.56 -9.40
C GLY A 22 13.75 -10.65 -9.64
N ARG A 23 14.15 -11.91 -9.91
CA ARG A 23 13.20 -13.02 -10.18
C ARG A 23 12.40 -13.46 -8.94
N ARG A 24 12.85 -13.14 -7.72
CA ARG A 24 12.10 -13.44 -6.49
C ARG A 24 10.93 -12.48 -6.27
N MET A 25 11.03 -11.24 -6.77
CA MET A 25 9.96 -10.23 -6.70
C MET A 25 8.94 -10.39 -7.85
N GLU A 26 9.31 -11.06 -8.94
CA GLU A 26 8.37 -11.46 -10.01
C GLU A 26 7.35 -12.49 -9.50
N ALA A 27 7.68 -13.29 -8.49
CA ALA A 27 6.75 -14.24 -7.91
C ALA A 27 5.73 -13.53 -6.99
N LEU A 28 4.44 -13.81 -7.20
CA LEU A 28 3.34 -13.20 -6.44
C LEU A 28 3.48 -13.37 -4.92
N GLY A 29 3.89 -14.55 -4.46
CA GLY A 29 3.96 -14.87 -3.02
C GLY A 29 4.91 -13.95 -2.22
N PRO A 30 6.22 -13.90 -2.57
CA PRO A 30 7.17 -12.99 -1.92
C PRO A 30 6.77 -11.52 -2.04
N PHE A 31 6.28 -11.10 -3.21
CA PHE A 31 5.79 -9.73 -3.41
C PHE A 31 4.66 -9.39 -2.44
N LEU A 32 3.62 -10.22 -2.37
CA LEU A 32 2.50 -10.02 -1.47
C LEU A 32 2.92 -10.03 0.00
N GLY A 33 3.88 -10.90 0.37
CA GLY A 33 4.44 -10.92 1.72
C GLY A 33 5.06 -9.58 2.10
N THR A 34 6.00 -9.09 1.30
CA THR A 34 6.67 -7.79 1.55
C THR A 34 5.69 -6.62 1.49
N TRP A 35 4.81 -6.60 0.48
CA TRP A 35 3.77 -5.58 0.33
C TRP A 35 2.86 -5.50 1.56
N THR A 36 2.35 -6.65 2.00
CA THR A 36 1.40 -6.71 3.12
C THR A 36 2.07 -6.28 4.42
N VAL A 37 3.32 -6.68 4.67
CA VAL A 37 4.10 -6.25 5.84
C VAL A 37 4.33 -4.73 5.83
N MET A 38 4.71 -4.18 4.67
CA MET A 38 4.89 -2.73 4.51
C MET A 38 3.58 -1.96 4.73
N MET A 39 2.49 -2.39 4.10
CA MET A 39 1.18 -1.76 4.27
C MET A 39 0.65 -1.90 5.69
N ALA A 40 0.87 -3.03 6.34
CA ALA A 40 0.59 -3.23 7.76
C ALA A 40 1.35 -2.18 8.59
N ALA A 41 2.67 -2.05 8.41
CA ALA A 41 3.48 -1.10 9.17
C ALA A 41 3.03 0.36 8.99
N MET A 42 2.63 0.74 7.78
CA MET A 42 2.25 2.12 7.47
C MET A 42 0.82 2.46 7.85
N MET A 43 -0.12 1.51 7.71
CA MET A 43 -1.54 1.80 7.76
C MET A 43 -2.23 1.30 9.04
N LEU A 44 -1.68 0.29 9.74
CA LEU A 44 -2.16 -0.11 11.08
C LEU A 44 -2.11 1.02 12.12
N PRO A 45 -1.11 1.93 12.14
CA PRO A 45 -1.09 3.07 13.05
C PRO A 45 -2.32 4.00 12.90
N SER A 46 -2.98 3.97 11.74
CA SER A 46 -4.21 4.73 11.54
C SER A 46 -5.46 4.03 12.09
N ALA A 47 -5.41 2.70 12.28
CA ALA A 47 -6.49 1.90 12.85
C ALA A 47 -6.34 1.67 14.36
N THR A 48 -5.23 2.08 14.98
CA THR A 48 -5.00 1.97 16.43
C THR A 48 -6.13 2.51 17.32
N PRO A 49 -6.71 3.72 17.08
CA PRO A 49 -7.80 4.20 17.92
C PRO A 49 -9.04 3.29 17.85
N MET A 50 -9.29 2.71 16.67
CA MET A 50 -10.36 1.73 16.45
C MET A 50 -10.11 0.45 17.26
N ILE A 51 -8.90 -0.10 17.18
CA ILE A 51 -8.49 -1.32 17.89
C ILE A 51 -8.58 -1.13 19.41
N LEU A 52 -8.15 0.03 19.92
CA LEU A 52 -8.22 0.36 21.34
C LEU A 52 -9.67 0.46 21.83
N LEU A 53 -10.53 1.17 21.09
CA LEU A 53 -11.95 1.31 21.43
C LEU A 53 -12.68 -0.04 21.32
N HIS A 54 -12.32 -0.84 20.32
CA HIS A 54 -12.87 -2.18 20.11
C HIS A 54 -12.58 -3.14 21.29
N ARG A 55 -11.39 -3.03 21.89
CA ARG A 55 -11.00 -3.83 23.07
C ARG A 55 -11.81 -3.53 24.32
N LEU A 56 -12.37 -2.33 24.46
CA LEU A 56 -13.19 -1.95 25.60
C LEU A 56 -14.57 -2.64 25.60
N GLY A 57 -15.06 -3.08 24.43
CA GLY A 57 -16.35 -3.75 24.29
C GLY A 57 -16.33 -5.27 24.46
N ALA A 58 -15.19 -5.88 24.79
CA ALA A 58 -15.03 -7.33 24.90
C ALA A 58 -14.85 -7.78 26.35
N ASP A 59 -15.74 -8.67 26.83
CA ASP A 59 -15.59 -9.32 28.13
C ASP A 59 -14.44 -10.34 28.08
N GLY A 60 -13.34 -10.01 28.73
CA GLY A 60 -12.19 -10.89 28.90
C GLY A 60 -11.07 -10.71 27.86
N ARG A 61 -9.83 -10.87 28.33
CA ARG A 61 -8.59 -10.60 27.57
C ARG A 61 -8.48 -11.44 26.29
N VAL A 62 -8.83 -12.73 26.35
CA VAL A 62 -8.75 -13.66 25.22
C VAL A 62 -9.72 -13.27 24.12
N ARG A 63 -10.96 -12.91 24.49
CA ARG A 63 -11.99 -12.48 23.52
C ARG A 63 -11.60 -11.18 22.84
N ALA A 64 -11.07 -10.21 23.61
CA ALA A 64 -10.56 -8.95 23.08
C ALA A 64 -9.42 -9.15 22.08
N GLN A 65 -8.50 -10.09 22.36
CA GLN A 65 -7.40 -10.43 21.45
C GLN A 65 -7.89 -11.09 20.15
N LEU A 66 -8.77 -12.09 20.24
CA LEU A 66 -9.33 -12.77 19.08
C LEU A 66 -10.11 -11.82 18.18
N TRP A 67 -10.90 -10.94 18.78
CA TRP A 67 -11.69 -9.95 18.04
C TRP A 67 -10.80 -8.89 17.37
N SER A 68 -9.78 -8.39 18.07
CA SER A 68 -8.77 -7.50 17.47
C SER A 68 -8.04 -8.18 16.31
N ALA A 69 -7.68 -9.46 16.46
CA ALA A 69 -7.00 -10.23 15.42
C ALA A 69 -7.90 -10.43 14.19
N ALA A 70 -9.18 -10.73 14.38
CA ALA A 70 -10.13 -10.85 13.28
C ALA A 70 -10.33 -9.53 12.53
N PHE A 71 -10.43 -8.40 13.25
CA PHE A 71 -10.47 -7.07 12.64
C PHE A 71 -9.22 -6.79 11.81
N VAL A 72 -8.03 -7.00 12.38
CA VAL A 72 -6.75 -6.81 11.68
C VAL A 72 -6.65 -7.73 10.46
N ALA A 73 -7.11 -8.98 10.57
CA ALA A 73 -7.11 -9.91 9.45
C ALA A 73 -7.99 -9.40 8.29
N GLY A 74 -9.23 -8.97 8.58
CA GLY A 74 -10.12 -8.39 7.55
C GLY A 74 -9.51 -7.16 6.88
N TYR A 75 -8.88 -6.29 7.68
CA TYR A 75 -8.18 -5.11 7.18
C TYR A 75 -7.01 -5.46 6.24
N LEU A 76 -6.16 -6.42 6.64
CA LEU A 76 -5.01 -6.85 5.84
C LEU A 76 -5.42 -7.59 4.56
N VAL A 77 -6.57 -8.29 4.54
CA VAL A 77 -7.11 -8.90 3.32
C VAL A 77 -7.39 -7.84 2.26
N VAL A 78 -7.95 -6.69 2.64
CA VAL A 78 -8.17 -5.57 1.71
C VAL A 78 -6.83 -5.08 1.14
N TRP A 79 -5.82 -4.85 1.98
CA TRP A 79 -4.50 -4.40 1.52
C TRP A 79 -3.74 -5.43 0.68
N ALA A 80 -3.88 -6.71 1.00
CA ALA A 80 -3.33 -7.80 0.20
C ALA A 80 -3.98 -7.84 -1.20
N SER A 81 -5.29 -7.62 -1.29
CA SER A 81 -5.99 -7.54 -2.59
C SER A 81 -5.49 -6.39 -3.46
N VAL A 82 -5.18 -5.24 -2.86
CA VAL A 82 -4.53 -4.11 -3.55
C VAL A 82 -3.14 -4.51 -4.05
N GLY A 83 -2.39 -5.26 -3.25
CA GLY A 83 -1.09 -5.80 -3.65
C GLY A 83 -1.17 -6.67 -4.91
N ILE A 84 -2.21 -7.49 -5.05
CA ILE A 84 -2.44 -8.31 -6.26
C ILE A 84 -2.64 -7.40 -7.49
N VAL A 85 -3.46 -6.35 -7.35
CA VAL A 85 -3.70 -5.37 -8.42
C VAL A 85 -2.41 -4.66 -8.81
N VAL A 86 -1.61 -4.23 -7.82
CA VAL A 86 -0.34 -3.53 -8.05
C VAL A 86 0.68 -4.44 -8.72
N TRP A 87 0.79 -5.71 -8.30
CA TRP A 87 1.67 -6.68 -8.94
C TRP A 87 1.29 -6.90 -10.39
N GLY A 88 0.00 -7.11 -10.68
CA GLY A 88 -0.51 -7.26 -12.05
C GLY A 88 -0.28 -6.01 -12.91
N ALA A 89 -0.51 -4.82 -12.35
CA ALA A 89 -0.25 -3.56 -13.03
C ALA A 89 1.25 -3.36 -13.33
N GLY A 90 2.14 -3.77 -12.41
CA GLY A 90 3.58 -3.74 -12.61
C GLY A 90 4.04 -4.63 -13.77
N LEU A 91 3.50 -5.85 -13.87
CA LEU A 91 3.76 -6.74 -14.99
C LEU A 91 3.30 -6.16 -16.33
N ALA A 92 2.11 -5.56 -16.36
CA ALA A 92 1.58 -4.92 -17.57
C ALA A 92 2.37 -3.66 -17.96
N ALA A 93 2.73 -2.83 -16.98
CA ALA A 93 3.49 -1.60 -17.22
C ALA A 93 4.88 -1.88 -17.79
N GLY A 94 5.58 -2.91 -17.30
CA GLY A 94 6.88 -3.32 -17.84
C GLY A 94 6.84 -3.80 -19.30
N ALA A 95 5.65 -4.17 -19.80
CA ALA A 95 5.46 -4.59 -21.20
C ALA A 95 5.03 -3.45 -22.13
N ILE A 96 4.53 -2.32 -21.58
CA ILE A 96 3.82 -1.29 -22.35
C ILE A 96 4.47 0.09 -22.24
N VAL A 97 5.05 0.43 -21.08
CA VAL A 97 5.58 1.78 -20.82
C VAL A 97 7.02 1.88 -21.35
N ILE A 98 7.17 2.56 -22.48
CA ILE A 98 8.49 2.95 -22.99
C ILE A 98 9.09 4.09 -22.14
N PRO A 99 10.43 4.17 -21.99
CA PRO A 99 11.10 5.16 -21.13
C PRO A 99 10.66 6.61 -21.39
N GLU A 100 10.38 6.94 -22.65
CA GLU A 100 9.95 8.26 -23.12
C GLU A 100 8.57 8.69 -22.57
N GLN A 101 7.71 7.72 -22.19
CA GLN A 101 6.37 7.99 -21.66
C GLN A 101 6.32 8.06 -20.13
N ARG A 102 7.45 7.77 -19.45
CA ARG A 102 7.50 7.71 -17.98
C ARG A 102 7.17 9.05 -17.33
N ALA A 103 7.66 10.16 -17.88
CA ALA A 103 7.39 11.50 -17.37
C ALA A 103 5.89 11.84 -17.43
N VAL A 104 5.22 11.48 -18.53
CA VAL A 104 3.78 11.70 -18.72
C VAL A 104 2.98 10.82 -17.75
N ALA A 105 3.36 9.55 -17.58
CA ALA A 105 2.72 8.65 -16.62
C ALA A 105 2.85 9.17 -15.18
N VAL A 106 4.04 9.62 -14.77
CA VAL A 106 4.28 10.22 -13.44
C VAL A 106 3.45 11.50 -13.25
N ALA A 107 3.44 12.40 -14.23
CA ALA A 107 2.64 13.62 -14.18
C ALA A 107 1.15 13.31 -14.08
N ALA A 108 0.65 12.33 -14.83
CA ALA A 108 -0.75 11.89 -14.77
C ALA A 108 -1.11 11.35 -13.38
N ILE A 109 -0.25 10.53 -12.78
CA ILE A 109 -0.47 10.00 -11.43
C ILE A 109 -0.45 11.12 -10.38
N LEU A 110 0.51 12.05 -10.47
CA LEU A 110 0.56 13.23 -9.58
C LEU A 110 -0.70 14.09 -9.70
N LEU A 111 -1.15 14.34 -10.93
CA LEU A 111 -2.35 15.13 -11.20
C LEU A 111 -3.61 14.41 -10.68
N LEU A 112 -3.75 13.12 -10.96
CA LEU A 112 -4.86 12.30 -10.44
C LEU A 112 -4.88 12.29 -8.91
N ALA A 113 -3.72 12.10 -8.27
CA ALA A 113 -3.60 12.13 -6.81
C ALA A 113 -3.94 13.50 -6.23
N GLY A 114 -3.49 14.57 -6.88
CA GLY A 114 -3.78 15.95 -6.50
C GLY A 114 -5.27 16.28 -6.59
N VAL A 115 -5.87 16.05 -7.76
CA VAL A 115 -7.31 16.26 -8.02
C VAL A 115 -8.16 15.40 -7.08
N TYR A 116 -7.77 14.15 -6.85
CA TYR A 116 -8.51 13.24 -5.98
C TYR A 116 -8.68 13.81 -4.58
N GLN A 117 -7.71 14.57 -4.06
CA GLN A 117 -7.86 15.13 -2.73
C GLN A 117 -8.65 16.43 -2.56
N PHE A 118 -9.13 16.98 -3.66
CA PHE A 118 -10.24 17.92 -3.63
C PHE A 118 -11.62 17.23 -3.72
N SER A 119 -11.66 15.92 -3.99
CA SER A 119 -12.92 15.22 -4.24
C SER A 119 -13.82 15.10 -3.00
N PRO A 120 -15.15 15.19 -3.17
CA PRO A 120 -16.08 14.95 -2.08
C PRO A 120 -16.03 13.49 -1.60
N LEU A 121 -15.67 12.55 -2.49
CA LEU A 121 -15.49 11.14 -2.17
C LEU A 121 -14.41 10.95 -1.10
N LYS A 122 -13.21 11.53 -1.30
CA LYS A 122 -12.14 11.49 -0.29
C LYS A 122 -12.62 12.05 1.04
N SER A 123 -13.27 13.22 1.02
CA SER A 123 -13.72 13.87 2.25
C SER A 123 -14.70 13.00 3.05
N THR A 124 -15.56 12.25 2.34
CA THR A 124 -16.55 11.36 2.96
C THR A 124 -15.89 10.11 3.54
N CYS A 125 -15.00 9.47 2.79
CA CYS A 125 -14.22 8.34 3.29
C CYS A 125 -13.34 8.73 4.49
N LEU A 126 -12.71 9.91 4.43
CA LEU A 126 -11.87 10.41 5.52
C LEU A 126 -12.68 10.67 6.80
N ARG A 127 -13.90 11.23 6.69
CA ARG A 127 -14.79 11.41 7.85
C ARG A 127 -15.11 10.07 8.50
N ALA A 128 -15.52 9.07 7.71
CA ALA A 128 -15.81 7.73 8.21
C ALA A 128 -14.59 7.06 8.88
N CYS A 129 -13.38 7.27 8.34
CA CYS A 129 -12.14 6.79 8.97
C CYS A 129 -11.81 7.48 10.31
N ARG A 130 -12.31 8.70 10.54
CA ARG A 130 -11.98 9.54 11.70
C ARG A 130 -12.99 9.45 12.85
N THR A 131 -14.13 8.82 12.63
CA THR A 131 -15.21 8.67 13.62
C THR A 131 -15.31 7.21 14.09
N PRO A 132 -14.31 6.69 14.84
CA PRO A 132 -14.26 5.28 15.23
C PRO A 132 -15.46 4.85 16.09
N ALA A 133 -15.95 5.73 16.97
CA ALA A 133 -17.10 5.43 17.82
C ALA A 133 -18.39 5.28 17.02
N ASP A 134 -18.67 6.21 16.11
CA ASP A 134 -19.85 6.16 15.22
C ASP A 134 -19.79 4.93 14.29
N PHE A 135 -18.60 4.62 13.77
CA PHE A 135 -18.38 3.45 12.94
C PHE A 135 -18.63 2.14 13.70
N LEU A 136 -18.12 2.03 14.93
CA LEU A 136 -18.41 0.87 15.78
C LEU A 136 -19.92 0.79 16.03
N LEU A 137 -20.59 1.86 16.46
CA LEU A 137 -22.02 1.80 16.79
C LEU A 137 -22.91 1.40 15.60
N THR A 138 -22.54 1.78 14.37
CA THR A 138 -23.33 1.50 13.15
C THR A 138 -22.99 0.16 12.49
N HIS A 139 -21.75 -0.33 12.64
CA HIS A 139 -21.27 -1.54 11.96
C HIS A 139 -20.90 -2.68 12.92
N TRP A 140 -21.18 -2.55 14.22
CA TRP A 140 -20.87 -3.59 15.20
C TRP A 140 -21.71 -4.84 14.99
N HIS A 141 -21.02 -5.95 14.71
CA HIS A 141 -21.63 -7.27 14.66
C HIS A 141 -20.97 -8.17 15.71
N ARG A 142 -21.78 -8.93 16.45
CA ARG A 142 -21.27 -9.89 17.44
C ARG A 142 -20.58 -11.06 16.75
N GLY A 143 -19.54 -11.59 17.40
CA GLY A 143 -18.81 -12.78 16.93
C GLY A 143 -17.62 -12.47 16.01
N LEU A 144 -16.82 -13.50 15.73
CA LEU A 144 -15.54 -13.37 15.01
C LEU A 144 -15.73 -12.92 13.56
N SER A 145 -16.78 -13.42 12.89
CA SER A 145 -17.16 -13.02 11.53
C SER A 145 -17.57 -11.55 11.45
N GLY A 146 -18.27 -11.05 12.47
CA GLY A 146 -18.64 -9.64 12.59
C GLY A 146 -17.43 -8.73 12.64
N GLN A 147 -16.39 -9.11 13.40
CA GLN A 147 -15.16 -8.32 13.49
C GLN A 147 -14.31 -8.38 12.24
N LEU A 148 -14.30 -9.53 11.55
CA LEU A 148 -13.63 -9.64 10.26
C LEU A 148 -14.30 -8.75 9.22
N ARG A 149 -15.64 -8.75 9.16
CA ARG A 149 -16.42 -7.85 8.29
C ARG A 149 -16.16 -6.38 8.61
N LEU A 150 -16.16 -6.02 9.90
CA LEU A 150 -15.84 -4.68 10.36
C LEU A 150 -14.44 -4.23 9.89
N GLY A 151 -13.46 -5.13 9.96
CA GLY A 151 -12.10 -4.90 9.45
C GLY A 151 -12.05 -4.67 7.94
N VAL A 152 -12.81 -5.46 7.18
CA VAL A 152 -12.94 -5.29 5.71
C VAL A 152 -13.59 -3.96 5.37
N GLU A 153 -14.72 -3.63 5.99
CA GLU A 153 -15.44 -2.36 5.75
C GLU A 153 -14.55 -1.16 6.08
N HIS A 154 -13.88 -1.17 7.24
CA HIS A 154 -12.93 -0.12 7.61
C HIS A 154 -11.73 -0.06 6.65
N GLY A 155 -11.24 -1.21 6.20
CA GLY A 155 -10.20 -1.32 5.18
C GLY A 155 -10.61 -0.66 3.86
N LEU A 156 -11.86 -0.83 3.42
CA LEU A 156 -12.38 -0.22 2.20
C LEU A 156 -12.51 1.31 2.32
N TYR A 157 -12.97 1.84 3.46
CA TYR A 157 -12.97 3.29 3.69
C TYR A 157 -11.55 3.85 3.74
N CYS A 158 -10.63 3.12 4.38
CA CYS A 158 -9.22 3.49 4.45
C CYS A 158 -8.60 3.54 3.04
N LEU A 159 -8.83 2.50 2.24
CA LEU A 159 -8.42 2.48 0.85
C LEU A 159 -9.05 3.65 0.07
N GLY A 160 -10.35 3.89 0.23
CA GLY A 160 -11.05 5.01 -0.38
C GLY A 160 -10.44 6.38 -0.03
N CYS A 161 -9.95 6.59 1.19
CA CYS A 161 -9.36 7.88 1.55
C CYS A 161 -7.93 8.08 1.02
N CYS A 162 -7.14 7.03 0.83
CA CYS A 162 -5.72 7.14 0.48
C CYS A 162 -5.28 6.46 -0.85
N TRP A 163 -6.17 5.80 -1.60
CA TRP A 163 -5.78 5.02 -2.79
C TRP A 163 -5.00 5.85 -3.81
N ALA A 164 -5.33 7.12 -4.00
CA ALA A 164 -4.64 7.97 -4.98
C ALA A 164 -3.20 8.31 -4.53
N LEU A 165 -2.97 8.47 -3.21
CA LEU A 165 -1.63 8.58 -2.65
C LEU A 165 -0.87 7.25 -2.72
N MET A 166 -1.57 6.12 -2.61
CA MET A 166 -0.96 4.80 -2.82
C MET A 166 -0.59 4.56 -4.28
N ALA A 167 -1.39 5.03 -5.24
CA ALA A 167 -1.05 5.00 -6.65
C ALA A 167 0.20 5.84 -6.93
N LEU A 168 0.33 7.00 -6.28
CA LEU A 168 1.54 7.82 -6.32
C LEU A 168 2.75 7.08 -5.73
N PHE A 169 2.58 6.43 -4.57
CA PHE A 169 3.64 5.60 -3.98
C PHE A 169 4.15 4.54 -4.95
N VAL A 170 3.25 3.88 -5.68
CA VAL A 170 3.59 2.81 -6.62
C VAL A 170 4.17 3.35 -7.93
N GLY A 171 3.62 4.44 -8.47
CA GLY A 171 3.99 4.96 -9.78
C GLY A 171 5.23 5.85 -9.77
N VAL A 172 5.45 6.60 -8.69
CA VAL A 172 6.58 7.52 -8.53
C VAL A 172 7.65 6.91 -7.63
N GLY A 173 7.21 6.30 -6.52
CA GLY A 173 8.08 5.64 -5.58
C GLY A 173 8.49 4.28 -6.12
N ALA A 174 9.78 4.12 -6.41
CA ALA A 174 10.43 2.86 -6.72
C ALA A 174 10.40 1.84 -5.55
N MET A 175 9.30 1.76 -4.78
CA MET A 175 9.22 1.10 -3.48
C MET A 175 10.28 1.61 -2.48
N SER A 176 10.64 2.89 -2.54
CA SER A 176 11.60 3.45 -1.58
C SER A 176 10.96 3.62 -0.21
N LEU A 177 11.70 3.27 0.85
CA LEU A 177 11.29 3.45 2.24
C LEU A 177 11.00 4.93 2.58
N VAL A 178 11.66 5.88 1.90
CA VAL A 178 11.46 7.32 2.10
C VAL A 178 10.08 7.75 1.58
N TRP A 179 9.71 7.32 0.37
CA TRP A 179 8.38 7.60 -0.18
C TRP A 179 7.28 6.91 0.62
N ALA A 180 7.53 5.69 1.06
CA ALA A 180 6.65 4.96 1.97
C ALA A 180 6.42 5.79 3.24
N ALA A 181 7.48 6.13 3.97
CA ALA A 181 7.40 6.91 5.20
C ALA A 181 6.70 8.26 4.99
N GLY A 182 7.04 9.00 3.93
CA GLY A 182 6.42 10.29 3.63
C GLY A 182 4.91 10.18 3.44
N ILE A 183 4.44 9.19 2.68
CA ILE A 183 3.01 9.01 2.43
C ILE A 183 2.29 8.49 3.68
N ALA A 184 2.91 7.61 4.48
CA ALA A 184 2.35 7.21 5.77
C ALA A 184 2.14 8.42 6.68
N VAL A 185 3.12 9.34 6.76
CA VAL A 185 3.02 10.55 7.57
C VAL A 185 1.89 11.44 7.07
N VAL A 186 1.79 11.69 5.76
CA VAL A 186 0.70 12.48 5.17
C VAL A 186 -0.66 11.87 5.53
N VAL A 187 -0.84 10.56 5.32
CA VAL A 187 -2.10 9.86 5.63
C VAL A 187 -2.41 9.89 7.13
N LEU A 188 -1.40 9.75 7.98
CA LEU A 188 -1.56 9.83 9.42
C LEU A 188 -2.01 11.23 9.86
N ILE A 189 -1.38 12.27 9.33
CA ILE A 189 -1.73 13.66 9.61
C ILE A 189 -3.18 13.95 9.18
N GLU A 190 -3.58 13.52 7.98
CA GLU A 190 -4.96 13.68 7.49
C GLU A 190 -5.99 13.01 8.38
N LYS A 191 -5.65 11.86 8.97
CA LYS A 191 -6.56 11.08 9.82
C LYS A 191 -6.56 11.53 11.27
N VAL A 192 -5.45 12.05 11.78
CA VAL A 192 -5.32 12.39 13.22
C VAL A 192 -5.65 13.86 13.48
N LEU A 193 -5.23 14.79 12.62
CA LEU A 193 -5.43 16.22 12.90
C LEU A 193 -6.87 16.67 12.68
N PRO A 194 -7.42 17.57 13.55
CA PRO A 194 -8.76 18.14 13.39
C PRO A 194 -8.97 18.71 11.98
N GLU A 195 -7.99 19.44 11.47
CA GLU A 195 -8.00 20.09 10.15
C GLU A 195 -7.46 19.22 9.00
N GLY A 196 -7.47 17.88 9.14
CA GLY A 196 -6.93 16.96 8.13
C GLY A 196 -7.49 17.14 6.71
N VAL A 197 -8.71 17.66 6.55
CA VAL A 197 -9.29 18.01 5.24
C VAL A 197 -8.55 19.18 4.59
N VAL A 198 -8.17 20.20 5.36
CA VAL A 198 -7.42 21.36 4.88
C VAL A 198 -6.00 20.93 4.50
N PHE A 199 -5.35 20.13 5.35
CA PHE A 199 -4.05 19.55 5.06
C PHE A 199 -4.05 18.70 3.78
N GLY A 200 -5.09 17.88 3.58
CA GLY A 200 -5.26 17.12 2.34
C GLY A 200 -5.42 18.02 1.11
N ARG A 201 -6.17 19.12 1.21
CA ARG A 201 -6.27 20.10 0.10
C ARG A 201 -4.95 20.78 -0.22
N ILE A 202 -4.17 21.15 0.81
CA ILE A 202 -2.81 21.71 0.63
C ILE A 202 -1.92 20.69 -0.08
N THR A 203 -1.92 19.45 0.42
CA THR A 203 -1.18 18.34 -0.20
C THR A 203 -1.61 18.13 -1.66
N GLY A 204 -2.91 18.20 -1.94
CA GLY A 204 -3.46 18.12 -3.29
C GLY A 204 -2.95 19.23 -4.21
N GLY A 205 -2.93 20.47 -3.72
CA GLY A 205 -2.39 21.61 -4.46
C GLY A 205 -0.90 21.42 -4.77
N LEU A 206 -0.11 20.97 -3.79
CA LEU A 206 1.31 20.67 -3.98
C LEU A 206 1.52 19.58 -5.04
N LEU A 207 0.68 18.54 -5.06
CA LEU A 207 0.76 17.47 -6.06
C LEU A 207 0.41 17.95 -7.47
N VAL A 208 -0.59 18.84 -7.62
CA VAL A 208 -0.94 19.45 -8.91
C VAL A 208 0.20 20.34 -9.41
N VAL A 209 0.79 21.15 -8.54
CA VAL A 209 1.95 21.98 -8.87
C VAL A 209 3.14 21.10 -9.27
N ALA A 210 3.40 20.03 -8.54
CA ALA A 210 4.45 19.07 -8.89
C ALA A 210 4.20 18.43 -10.26
N ALA A 211 2.96 18.07 -10.59
CA ALA A 211 2.60 17.56 -11.92
C ALA A 211 2.92 18.57 -13.03
N ALA A 212 2.57 19.85 -12.83
CA ALA A 212 2.87 20.92 -13.79
C ALA A 212 4.38 21.14 -13.97
N ILE A 213 5.15 21.10 -12.86
CA ILE A 213 6.61 21.21 -12.90
C ILE A 213 7.23 20.05 -13.67
N VAL A 214 6.77 18.81 -13.43
CA VAL A 214 7.26 17.62 -14.14
C VAL A 214 6.99 17.69 -15.64
N LEU A 215 5.85 18.25 -16.05
CA LEU A 215 5.52 18.47 -17.47
C LEU A 215 6.36 19.59 -18.10
N ALA A 216 6.67 20.64 -17.35
CA ALA A 216 7.49 21.76 -17.83
C ALA A 216 8.99 21.42 -17.89
N PHE A 217 9.47 20.56 -16.98
CA PHE A 217 10.87 20.17 -16.85
C PHE A 217 10.99 18.64 -16.74
N PRO A 218 10.90 17.92 -17.87
CA PRO A 218 10.93 16.45 -17.88
C PRO A 218 12.22 15.87 -17.29
N ASP A 219 13.33 16.61 -17.32
CA ASP A 219 14.60 16.22 -16.73
C ASP A 219 14.53 16.07 -15.18
N LEU A 220 13.62 16.79 -14.51
CA LEU A 220 13.38 16.65 -13.07
C LEU A 220 12.65 15.35 -12.73
N ALA A 221 11.89 14.77 -13.66
CA ALA A 221 11.23 13.48 -13.44
C ALA A 221 12.27 12.35 -13.26
N MET A 222 13.41 12.48 -13.94
CA MET A 222 14.50 11.50 -13.87
C MET A 222 15.31 11.60 -12.57
N SER A 223 15.32 12.75 -11.89
CA SER A 223 16.01 12.92 -10.60
C SER A 223 15.14 12.55 -9.39
N VAL A 224 13.82 12.74 -9.48
CA VAL A 224 12.86 12.41 -8.40
C VAL A 224 12.56 10.90 -8.35
N GLY A 225 12.55 10.23 -9.50
CA GLY A 225 12.53 8.77 -9.58
C GLY A 225 13.91 8.24 -9.23
N GLY A 226 14.18 8.11 -7.92
CA GLY A 226 15.48 7.75 -7.36
C GLY A 226 16.25 6.73 -8.19
N SER A 227 17.55 7.01 -8.36
CA SER A 227 18.54 6.18 -9.05
C SER A 227 18.30 4.69 -8.80
N MET A 228 17.81 3.99 -9.82
CA MET A 228 18.00 2.55 -9.96
C MET A 228 19.27 2.31 -10.75
#